data_AF-A0A3C1X3G5-F1
#
_entry.id   AF-A0A3C1X3G5-F1
#
_cell.length_a   1.000
_cell.length_b   1.000
_cell.length_c   1.000
_cell.angle_alpha   90.00
_cell.angle_beta   90.00
_cell.angle_gamma   90.00
#
_symmetry.space_group_name_H-M   'P 1'
#
loop_
_entity.id
_entity.type
_entity.pdbx_description
1 polymer ?
#
loop_
_entity_poly.entity_id
_entity_poly.type
_entity_poly.pdbx_seq_one_letter_code
_entity_poly.pdbx_strand_id
1 'polypeptide(L)'
;MVGRHPSKAGSVSRRRLLLLGTAGLAVSALPGCSLFVIAGKMFFGDPKQKSQFRRSTGIDLTKGEKSLLIACSAPHGVLNRFPSIQIDLVDRMSHLLKTRGVKVISSDQVATWLDDHGDWGDFGELSDHFKADYVVHVNITQFEVDLPNSSNLQQGKMSCRV
;
A
#
# COMPACT_ATOMS: atom_id res chain seq x y z
N MET A 1 6.70 67.29 -36.19
CA MET A 1 6.67 68.16 -35.00
C MET A 1 5.41 67.83 -34.20
N VAL A 2 5.58 67.45 -32.91
CA VAL A 2 4.53 67.32 -31.86
C VAL A 2 3.49 66.19 -32.13
N GLY A 3 3.15 65.26 -31.23
CA GLY A 3 3.23 65.28 -29.77
C GLY A 3 3.53 63.91 -29.17
N ARG A 4 4.39 63.95 -28.14
CA ARG A 4 4.72 62.85 -27.23
C ARG A 4 3.55 62.73 -26.25
N HIS A 5 2.74 61.67 -26.34
CA HIS A 5 1.83 61.33 -25.24
C HIS A 5 2.68 60.96 -24.02
N PRO A 6 2.50 61.58 -22.85
CA PRO A 6 3.13 61.10 -21.64
C PRO A 6 2.46 59.78 -21.25
N SER A 7 3.21 58.69 -21.38
CA SER A 7 2.89 57.42 -20.73
C SER A 7 2.72 57.69 -19.24
N LYS A 8 1.47 57.66 -18.75
CA LYS A 8 1.20 57.62 -17.31
C LYS A 8 1.87 56.37 -16.78
N ALA A 9 3.05 56.53 -16.20
CA ALA A 9 3.66 55.55 -15.33
C ALA A 9 2.63 55.26 -14.26
N GLY A 10 1.93 54.13 -14.41
CA GLY A 10 0.93 53.69 -13.46
C GLY A 10 1.66 53.46 -12.15
N SER A 11 1.61 54.45 -11.26
CA SER A 11 1.93 54.23 -9.86
C SER A 11 0.92 53.19 -9.41
N VAL A 12 1.31 51.92 -9.46
CA VAL A 12 0.54 50.86 -8.83
C VAL A 12 0.55 51.24 -7.36
N SER A 13 -0.53 51.91 -6.97
CA SER A 13 -0.69 52.48 -5.65
C SER A 13 -0.38 51.37 -4.67
N ARG A 14 0.50 51.61 -3.69
CA ARG A 14 0.81 50.66 -2.62
C ARG A 14 -0.47 50.07 -2.02
N ARG A 15 -1.57 50.84 -2.05
CA ARG A 15 -2.92 50.44 -1.67
C ARG A 15 -3.52 49.32 -2.53
N ARG A 16 -3.31 49.32 -3.86
CA ARG A 16 -3.71 48.23 -4.76
C ARG A 16 -2.86 46.98 -4.55
N LEU A 17 -1.56 47.15 -4.33
CA LEU A 17 -0.65 46.04 -3.99
C LEU A 17 -1.01 45.41 -2.65
N LEU A 18 -1.34 46.25 -1.64
CA LEU A 18 -1.85 45.83 -0.34
C LEU A 18 -3.20 45.11 -0.46
N LEU A 19 -4.13 45.65 -1.27
CA LEU A 19 -5.44 45.04 -1.50
C LEU A 19 -5.36 43.67 -2.18
N LEU A 20 -4.48 43.51 -3.18
CA LEU A 20 -4.20 42.21 -3.79
C LEU A 20 -3.53 41.23 -2.82
N GLY A 21 -2.60 41.71 -1.98
CA GLY A 21 -1.97 40.90 -0.94
C GLY A 21 -2.97 40.40 0.10
N THR A 22 -3.87 41.27 0.57
CA THR A 22 -4.93 40.89 1.53
C THR A 22 -5.97 39.96 0.91
N ALA A 23 -6.30 40.13 -0.37
CA ALA A 23 -7.22 39.24 -1.06
C ALA A 23 -6.61 37.84 -1.28
N GLY A 24 -5.32 37.76 -1.62
CA GLY A 24 -4.60 36.49 -1.71
C GLY A 24 -4.54 35.73 -0.38
N LEU A 25 -4.31 36.47 0.72
CA LEU A 25 -4.28 35.89 2.06
C LEU A 25 -5.65 35.41 2.55
N ALA A 26 -6.73 36.08 2.15
CA ALA A 26 -8.10 35.68 2.46
C ALA A 26 -8.50 34.37 1.74
N VAL A 27 -8.04 34.18 0.50
CA VAL A 27 -8.30 32.95 -0.27
C VAL A 27 -7.55 31.75 0.31
N SER A 28 -6.36 31.97 0.92
CA SER A 28 -5.60 30.89 1.58
C SER A 28 -6.14 30.48 2.96
N ALA A 29 -7.05 31.28 3.54
CA ALA A 29 -7.67 31.00 4.84
C ALA A 29 -9.02 30.29 4.74
N LEU A 30 -9.53 30.06 3.52
CA LEU A 30 -10.75 29.29 3.33
C LEU A 30 -10.51 27.84 3.78
N PRO A 31 -11.40 27.25 4.59
CA PRO A 31 -11.33 25.85 4.97
C PRO A 31 -11.63 24.99 3.74
N GLY A 32 -10.58 24.64 3.01
CA GLY A 32 -10.62 23.79 1.84
C GLY A 32 -9.39 22.88 1.81
N CYS A 33 -9.53 21.72 1.17
CA CYS A 33 -8.50 20.68 1.07
C CYS A 33 -7.11 21.30 0.83
N SER A 34 -6.21 21.13 1.80
CA SER A 34 -4.91 21.79 1.85
C SER A 34 -4.19 21.72 0.51
N LEU A 35 -4.26 22.81 -0.27
CA LEU A 35 -3.51 23.00 -1.50
C LEU A 35 -2.01 22.83 -1.24
N PHE A 36 -1.58 23.17 -0.03
CA PHE A 36 -0.23 22.94 0.44
C PHE A 36 0.12 21.45 0.56
N VAL A 37 -0.80 20.58 1.01
CA VAL A 37 -0.56 19.12 1.06
C VAL A 37 -0.48 18.55 -0.35
N ILE A 38 -1.32 19.00 -1.29
CA ILE A 38 -1.28 18.53 -2.68
C ILE A 38 -0.01 19.02 -3.39
N ALA A 39 0.33 20.31 -3.26
CA ALA A 39 1.57 20.87 -3.79
C ALA A 39 2.81 20.21 -3.14
N GLY A 40 2.75 19.94 -1.84
CA GLY A 40 3.79 19.22 -1.11
C GLY A 40 3.99 17.80 -1.64
N LYS A 41 2.90 17.07 -1.95
CA LYS A 41 2.97 15.74 -2.58
C LYS A 41 3.57 15.78 -3.99
N MET A 42 3.33 16.84 -4.77
CA MET A 42 3.94 16.98 -6.10
C MET A 42 5.44 17.24 -6.02
N PHE A 43 5.91 18.02 -5.04
CA PHE A 43 7.34 18.35 -4.89
C PHE A 43 8.15 17.28 -4.15
N PHE A 44 7.59 16.69 -3.09
CA PHE A 44 8.31 15.75 -2.20
C PHE A 44 7.90 14.29 -2.42
N GLY A 45 6.95 14.03 -3.32
CA GLY A 45 6.37 12.70 -3.54
C GLY A 45 5.45 12.29 -2.38
N ASP A 46 4.81 11.13 -2.52
CA ASP A 46 4.04 10.57 -1.41
C ASP A 46 4.96 10.22 -0.23
N PRO A 47 4.57 10.56 1.01
CA PRO A 47 5.35 10.24 2.20
C PRO A 47 5.49 8.72 2.31
N LYS A 48 6.72 8.22 2.13
CA LYS A 48 7.03 6.79 2.28
C LYS A 48 6.95 6.40 3.75
N GLN A 49 5.81 5.89 4.18
CA GLN A 49 5.67 5.30 5.49
C GLN A 49 6.48 4.00 5.56
N LYS A 50 7.38 3.88 6.54
CA LYS A 50 8.14 2.65 6.77
C LYS A 50 7.16 1.52 7.13
N SER A 51 7.35 0.34 6.53
CA SER A 51 6.54 -0.84 6.87
C SER A 51 6.70 -1.20 8.34
N GLN A 52 5.66 -1.78 8.95
CA GLN A 52 5.72 -2.23 10.35
C GLN A 52 6.86 -3.25 10.56
N PHE A 53 7.08 -4.12 9.58
CA PHE A 53 8.23 -5.04 9.56
C PHE A 53 9.58 -4.30 9.68
N ARG A 54 9.82 -3.28 8.84
CA ARG A 54 11.08 -2.52 8.90
C ARG A 54 11.22 -1.73 10.20
N ARG A 55 10.12 -1.33 10.83
CA ARG A 55 10.14 -0.66 12.13
C ARG A 55 10.50 -1.62 13.26
N SER A 56 10.08 -2.87 13.21
CA SER A 56 10.37 -3.87 14.24
C SER A 56 11.73 -4.55 14.05
N THR A 57 12.11 -4.92 12.83
CA THR A 57 13.34 -5.67 12.56
C THR A 57 14.51 -4.78 12.13
N GLY A 58 14.24 -3.54 11.72
CA GLY A 58 15.26 -2.64 11.15
C GLY A 58 15.70 -3.01 9.73
N ILE A 59 15.24 -4.15 9.20
CA ILE A 59 15.70 -4.72 7.94
C ILE A 59 14.79 -4.28 6.80
N ASP A 60 15.42 -3.99 5.65
CA ASP A 60 14.73 -3.62 4.43
C ASP A 60 14.73 -4.81 3.46
N LEU A 61 13.59 -5.51 3.38
CA LEU A 61 13.40 -6.65 2.49
C LEU A 61 13.48 -6.28 1.00
N THR A 62 13.33 -5.00 0.64
CA THR A 62 13.41 -4.55 -0.77
C THR A 62 14.82 -4.56 -1.34
N LYS A 63 15.83 -4.72 -0.48
CA LYS A 63 17.23 -4.86 -0.91
C LYS A 63 17.55 -6.26 -1.46
N GLY A 64 16.64 -7.23 -1.33
CA GLY A 64 16.80 -8.58 -1.86
C GLY A 64 17.80 -9.46 -1.09
N GLU A 65 18.35 -8.98 0.01
CA GLU A 65 19.37 -9.69 0.81
C GLU A 65 18.77 -10.85 1.62
N LYS A 66 17.48 -10.79 1.94
CA LYS A 66 16.78 -11.72 2.83
C LYS A 66 15.66 -12.45 2.11
N SER A 67 15.58 -13.78 2.27
CA SER A 67 14.53 -14.62 1.70
C SER A 67 13.28 -14.61 2.59
N LEU A 68 12.12 -14.51 1.96
CA LEU A 68 10.82 -14.53 2.61
C LEU A 68 10.02 -15.76 2.14
N LEU A 69 9.47 -16.52 3.09
CA LEU A 69 8.48 -17.55 2.84
C LEU A 69 7.10 -17.06 3.28
N ILE A 70 6.07 -17.41 2.53
CA ILE A 70 4.69 -17.04 2.82
C ILE A 70 3.88 -18.33 2.95
N ALA A 71 3.33 -18.58 4.13
CA ALA A 71 2.42 -19.69 4.41
C ALA A 71 1.02 -19.12 4.66
N CYS A 72 -0.02 -19.79 4.16
CA CYS A 72 -1.40 -19.34 4.29
C CYS A 72 -2.29 -20.45 4.83
N SER A 73 -3.01 -20.19 5.91
CA SER A 73 -3.97 -21.12 6.50
C SER A 73 -5.36 -20.51 6.52
N ALA A 74 -6.38 -21.34 6.32
CA ALA A 74 -7.77 -20.92 6.33
C ALA A 74 -8.64 -22.01 6.96
N PRO A 75 -9.74 -21.66 7.65
CA PRO A 75 -10.63 -22.62 8.26
C PRO A 75 -11.39 -23.40 7.18
N HIS A 76 -11.76 -24.65 7.50
CA HIS A 76 -12.48 -25.55 6.59
C HIS A 76 -13.76 -24.93 6.00
N GLY A 77 -14.49 -24.12 6.77
CA GLY A 77 -15.69 -23.44 6.28
C GLY A 77 -15.42 -22.47 5.13
N VAL A 78 -14.26 -21.81 5.12
CA VAL A 78 -13.82 -20.94 4.02
C VAL A 78 -13.33 -21.78 2.85
N LEU A 79 -12.50 -22.79 3.10
CA LEU A 79 -11.95 -23.67 2.07
C LEU A 79 -13.02 -24.45 1.30
N ASN A 80 -14.09 -24.86 1.98
CA ASN A 80 -15.19 -25.57 1.33
C ASN A 80 -15.95 -24.69 0.32
N ARG A 81 -16.00 -23.37 0.55
CA ARG A 81 -16.62 -22.42 -0.38
C ARG A 81 -15.63 -21.90 -1.42
N PHE A 82 -14.37 -21.73 -1.03
CA PHE A 82 -13.31 -21.12 -1.82
C PHE A 82 -12.01 -21.93 -1.66
N PRO A 83 -11.87 -23.09 -2.32
CA PRO A 83 -10.75 -24.00 -2.09
C PRO A 83 -9.41 -23.43 -2.56
N SER A 84 -9.39 -22.60 -3.61
CA SER A 84 -8.17 -22.00 -4.14
C SER A 84 -7.68 -20.77 -3.37
N ILE A 85 -8.45 -20.25 -2.39
CA ILE A 85 -8.17 -18.94 -1.78
C ILE A 85 -6.78 -18.84 -1.16
N GLN A 86 -6.26 -19.95 -0.62
CA GLN A 86 -4.92 -19.98 -0.03
C GLN A 86 -3.84 -19.80 -1.09
N ILE A 87 -3.90 -20.57 -2.18
CA ILE A 87 -2.89 -20.53 -3.24
C ILE A 87 -2.96 -19.20 -3.99
N ASP A 88 -4.16 -18.72 -4.30
CA ASP A 88 -4.39 -17.45 -5.00
C ASP A 88 -3.83 -16.27 -4.19
N LEU A 89 -3.99 -16.29 -2.87
CA LEU A 89 -3.47 -15.25 -1.99
C LEU A 89 -1.94 -15.28 -1.92
N VAL A 90 -1.35 -16.46 -1.74
CA VAL A 90 0.10 -16.64 -1.67
C VAL A 90 0.75 -16.23 -2.98
N ASP A 91 0.20 -16.63 -4.12
CA ASP A 91 0.66 -16.24 -5.45
C ASP A 91 0.61 -14.73 -5.65
N ARG A 92 -0.54 -14.11 -5.35
CA ARG A 92 -0.70 -12.66 -5.51
C ARG A 92 0.24 -11.89 -4.60
N MET A 93 0.39 -12.30 -3.35
CA MET A 93 1.32 -11.68 -2.40
C MET A 93 2.76 -11.84 -2.86
N SER A 94 3.15 -13.04 -3.27
CA SER A 94 4.49 -13.34 -3.78
C SER A 94 4.81 -12.47 -4.99
N HIS A 95 3.88 -12.35 -5.94
CA HIS A 95 4.04 -11.49 -7.10
C HIS A 95 4.23 -10.02 -6.71
N LEU A 96 3.36 -9.48 -5.84
CA LEU A 96 3.45 -8.08 -5.39
C LEU A 96 4.76 -7.76 -4.67
N LEU A 97 5.28 -8.71 -3.88
CA LEU A 97 6.55 -8.56 -3.17
C LEU A 97 7.75 -8.67 -4.12
N LYS A 98 7.71 -9.62 -5.07
CA LYS A 98 8.72 -9.75 -6.13
C LYS A 98 8.81 -8.48 -6.98
N THR A 99 7.69 -7.89 -7.38
CA THR A 99 7.67 -6.61 -8.12
C THR A 99 8.33 -5.46 -7.35
N ARG A 100 8.34 -5.53 -6.01
CA ARG A 100 8.97 -4.53 -5.13
C ARG A 100 10.43 -4.86 -4.78
N GLY A 101 11.03 -5.87 -5.42
CA GLY A 101 12.42 -6.27 -5.20
C GLY A 101 12.66 -7.17 -3.98
N VAL A 102 11.59 -7.72 -3.39
CA VAL A 102 11.73 -8.67 -2.28
C VAL A 102 12.01 -10.07 -2.83
N LYS A 103 12.98 -10.76 -2.23
CA LYS A 103 13.29 -12.16 -2.55
C LYS A 103 12.29 -13.08 -1.85
N VAL A 104 11.28 -13.54 -2.59
CA VAL A 104 10.26 -14.46 -2.09
C VAL A 104 10.49 -15.86 -2.66
N ILE A 105 10.40 -16.88 -1.80
CA ILE A 105 10.43 -18.29 -2.20
C ILE A 105 9.25 -18.60 -3.13
N SER A 106 9.41 -19.57 -4.03
CA SER A 106 8.35 -19.89 -4.99
C SER A 106 7.11 -20.42 -4.27
N SER A 107 5.95 -19.85 -4.57
CA SER A 107 4.67 -20.29 -4.05
C SER A 107 4.35 -21.72 -4.44
N ASP A 108 4.70 -22.14 -5.67
CA ASP A 108 4.54 -23.53 -6.13
C ASP A 108 5.25 -24.54 -5.22
N GLN A 109 6.48 -24.25 -4.81
CA GLN A 109 7.26 -25.16 -3.94
C GLN A 109 6.65 -25.27 -2.55
N VAL A 110 6.12 -24.15 -2.04
CA VAL A 110 5.44 -24.10 -0.75
C VAL A 110 4.10 -24.84 -0.81
N ALA A 111 3.37 -24.72 -1.92
CA ALA A 111 2.13 -25.44 -2.17
C ALA A 111 2.35 -26.95 -2.27
N THR A 112 3.34 -27.40 -3.05
CA THR A 112 3.70 -28.83 -3.14
C THR A 112 4.04 -29.40 -1.77
N TRP A 113 4.80 -28.67 -0.95
CA TRP A 113 5.14 -29.11 0.39
C TRP A 113 3.90 -29.25 1.29
N LEU A 114 2.96 -28.30 1.22
CA LEU A 114 1.69 -28.38 1.96
C LEU A 114 0.85 -29.57 1.51
N ASP A 115 0.79 -29.83 0.20
CA ASP A 115 0.04 -30.97 -0.34
C ASP A 115 0.65 -32.31 0.11
N ASP A 116 1.99 -32.39 0.18
CA ASP A 116 2.71 -33.59 0.60
C ASP A 116 2.62 -33.86 2.12
N HIS A 117 2.55 -32.82 2.96
CA HIS A 117 2.55 -32.94 4.42
C HIS A 117 1.17 -32.78 5.07
N GLY A 118 0.21 -32.17 4.37
CA GLY A 118 -1.16 -31.93 4.81
C GLY A 118 -1.34 -30.83 5.87
N ASP A 119 -0.26 -30.39 6.52
CA ASP A 119 -0.27 -29.30 7.51
C ASP A 119 1.04 -28.50 7.46
N TRP A 120 0.99 -27.25 7.93
CA TRP A 120 2.12 -26.33 7.98
C TRP A 120 3.19 -26.73 9.00
N GLY A 121 2.84 -27.53 10.01
CA GLY A 121 3.79 -28.03 11.01
C GLY A 121 4.48 -26.91 11.80
N ASP A 122 5.75 -27.12 12.15
CA ASP A 122 6.58 -26.08 12.77
C ASP A 122 7.19 -25.16 11.70
N PHE A 123 7.01 -23.85 11.90
CA PHE A 123 7.57 -22.85 10.99
C PHE A 123 9.10 -22.79 11.04
N GLY A 124 9.72 -23.28 12.12
CA GLY A 124 11.18 -23.44 12.22
C GLY A 124 11.71 -24.43 11.19
N GLU A 125 11.20 -25.66 11.20
CA GLU A 125 11.58 -26.70 10.23
C GLU A 125 11.30 -26.28 8.79
N LEU A 126 10.18 -25.58 8.57
CA LEU A 126 9.80 -25.07 7.26
C LEU A 126 10.79 -23.97 6.79
N SER A 127 11.23 -23.10 7.70
CA SER A 127 12.25 -22.08 7.39
C SER A 127 13.61 -22.70 7.06
N ASP A 128 14.01 -23.78 7.74
CA ASP A 128 15.26 -24.48 7.51
C ASP A 128 15.24 -25.24 6.17
N HIS A 129 14.13 -25.92 5.86
CA HIS A 129 13.94 -26.65 4.61
C HIS A 129 14.08 -25.73 3.39
N PHE A 130 13.41 -24.57 3.43
CA PHE A 130 13.42 -23.62 2.32
C PHE A 130 14.53 -22.56 2.41
N LYS A 131 15.36 -22.60 3.46
CA LYS A 131 16.39 -21.60 3.77
C LYS A 131 15.82 -20.17 3.73
N ALA A 132 14.67 -19.99 4.38
CA ALA A 132 13.98 -18.72 4.51
C ALA A 132 14.54 -17.96 5.71
N ASP A 133 14.97 -16.70 5.53
CA ASP A 133 15.33 -15.85 6.68
C ASP A 133 14.11 -15.45 7.51
N TYR A 134 12.93 -15.37 6.87
CA TYR A 134 11.68 -14.98 7.51
C TYR A 134 10.50 -15.78 6.96
N VAL A 135 9.59 -16.17 7.86
CA VAL A 135 8.31 -16.80 7.53
C VAL A 135 7.18 -15.84 7.86
N VAL A 136 6.29 -15.62 6.90
CA VAL A 136 5.05 -14.86 7.06
C VAL A 136 3.91 -15.85 7.05
N HIS A 137 3.21 -15.97 8.18
CA HIS A 137 2.03 -16.82 8.29
C HIS A 137 0.77 -15.98 8.21
N VAL A 138 -0.01 -16.18 7.15
CA VAL A 138 -1.30 -15.51 6.97
C VAL A 138 -2.41 -16.46 7.37
N ASN A 139 -3.10 -16.15 8.46
CA ASN A 139 -4.25 -16.92 8.92
C ASN A 139 -5.55 -16.21 8.56
N ILE A 140 -6.29 -16.76 7.59
CA ILE A 140 -7.59 -16.29 7.16
C ILE A 140 -8.62 -16.67 8.23
N THR A 141 -9.34 -15.71 8.79
CA THR A 141 -10.42 -16.00 9.75
C THR A 141 -11.78 -16.08 9.05
N GLN A 142 -12.03 -15.20 8.08
CA GLN A 142 -13.31 -15.10 7.39
C GLN A 142 -13.11 -14.55 5.98
N PHE A 143 -13.87 -15.10 5.02
CA PHE A 143 -13.90 -14.65 3.64
C PHE A 143 -15.33 -14.67 3.12
N GLU A 144 -15.80 -13.52 2.63
CA GLU A 144 -17.15 -13.31 2.12
C GLU A 144 -17.08 -12.56 0.80
N VAL A 145 -18.00 -12.88 -0.11
CA VAL A 145 -18.11 -12.19 -1.41
C VAL A 145 -19.44 -11.46 -1.53
N ASP A 146 -20.40 -11.77 -0.65
CA ASP A 146 -21.73 -11.20 -0.68
C ASP A 146 -21.78 -9.93 0.16
N LEU A 147 -22.32 -8.85 -0.42
CA LEU A 147 -22.51 -7.62 0.33
C LEU A 147 -23.82 -7.68 1.12
N PRO A 148 -23.80 -7.55 2.46
CA PRO A 148 -25.04 -7.52 3.24
C PRO A 148 -25.89 -6.34 2.79
N ASN A 149 -27.17 -6.61 2.49
CA ASN A 149 -28.18 -5.68 1.94
C ASN A 149 -28.14 -5.42 0.43
N SER A 150 -27.54 -6.28 -0.37
CA SER A 150 -27.72 -6.26 -1.82
C SER A 150 -27.84 -7.68 -2.38
N SER A 151 -28.84 -7.92 -3.23
CA SER A 151 -29.09 -9.26 -3.77
C SER A 151 -28.13 -9.65 -4.91
N ASN A 152 -27.40 -8.68 -5.48
CA ASN A 152 -26.66 -8.90 -6.72
C ASN A 152 -25.31 -8.15 -6.79
N LEU A 153 -24.84 -7.54 -5.69
CA LEU A 153 -23.50 -6.96 -5.65
C LEU A 153 -22.55 -7.89 -4.91
N GLN A 154 -21.50 -8.28 -5.62
CA GLN A 154 -20.41 -9.07 -5.09
C GLN A 154 -19.24 -8.16 -4.75
N GLN A 155 -18.80 -8.21 -3.49
CA GLN A 155 -17.59 -7.54 -3.02
C GLN A 155 -16.83 -8.47 -2.07
N GLY A 156 -15.61 -8.84 -2.47
CA GLY A 156 -14.71 -9.62 -1.62
C GLY A 156 -14.33 -8.86 -0.35
N LYS A 157 -14.65 -9.45 0.81
CA LYS A 157 -14.23 -9.02 2.13
C LYS A 157 -13.47 -10.15 2.81
N MET A 158 -12.32 -9.82 3.37
CA MET A 158 -11.45 -10.78 4.02
C MET A 158 -10.99 -10.23 5.36
N SER A 159 -11.05 -11.06 6.40
CA SER A 159 -10.43 -10.81 7.69
C SER A 159 -9.33 -11.83 7.92
N CYS A 160 -8.11 -11.36 8.18
CA CYS A 160 -6.95 -12.22 8.43
C CYS A 160 -6.03 -11.63 9.50
N ARG A 161 -5.18 -12.50 10.04
CA ARG A 161 -4.06 -12.14 10.90
C ARG A 161 -2.77 -12.54 10.19
N VAL A 162 -1.73 -11.72 10.37
CA VAL A 162 -0.39 -11.86 9.77
C VAL A 162 0.65 -11.69 10.86
#